data_AF-A0A426VW12-F1
#
_entry.id   AF-A0A426VW12-F1
#
_cell.length_a   1.000
_cell.length_b   1.000
_cell.length_c   1.000
_cell.angle_alpha   90.00
_cell.angle_beta   90.00
_cell.angle_gamma   90.00
#
_symmetry.space_group_name_H-M   'P 1'
#
loop_
_entity.id
_entity.type
_entity.pdbx_description
1 polymer ?
#
loop_
_entity_poly.entity_id
_entity_poly.type
_entity_poly.pdbx_seq_one_letter_code
_entity_poly.pdbx_strand_id
1 'polypeptide(L)' 'MNIKKFIENVKESLKLENFETTGKKKPIKRLLEKLEARKDILNKVPKKKLNKKEKKELEEELSIISMQIKKGKTLLKELN' A
#
# COMPACT_ATOMS: atom_id res chain seq x y z
N MET A 1 17.62 38.76 -3.14
CA MET A 1 17.48 37.29 -3.22
C MET A 1 16.02 36.99 -3.52
N ASN A 2 15.72 36.36 -4.66
CA ASN A 2 14.33 36.15 -5.08
C ASN A 2 13.68 35.06 -4.20
N ILE A 3 12.42 35.22 -3.81
CA ILE A 3 11.77 34.34 -2.82
C ILE A 3 11.76 32.87 -3.27
N LYS A 4 11.68 32.64 -4.59
CA LYS A 4 11.84 31.31 -5.20
C LYS A 4 13.20 30.66 -4.87
N LYS A 5 14.30 31.41 -5.01
CA LYS A 5 15.66 30.92 -4.69
C LYS A 5 15.83 30.63 -3.20
N PHE A 6 15.17 31.41 -2.34
CA PHE A 6 15.16 31.13 -0.90
C PHE A 6 14.43 29.83 -0.58
N ILE A 7 13.25 29.61 -1.17
CA ILE A 7 12.48 28.37 -0.99
C ILE A 7 13.24 27.15 -1.53
N GLU A 8 13.91 27.25 -2.68
CA GLU A 8 14.77 26.18 -3.22
C GLU A 8 15.94 25.88 -2.28
N ASN A 9 16.70 26.90 -1.85
CA ASN A 9 17.82 26.71 -0.92
C ASN A 9 17.38 26.09 0.41
N VAL A 10 16.19 26.44 0.92
CA VAL A 10 15.63 25.86 2.15
C VAL A 10 15.24 24.40 1.92
N LYS A 11 14.61 24.07 0.78
CA LYS A 11 14.27 22.69 0.42
C LYS A 11 15.53 21.82 0.29
N GLU A 12 16.57 22.35 -0.34
CA GLU A 12 17.85 21.66 -0.56
C GLU A 12 18.63 21.49 0.76
N SER A 13 18.73 22.56 1.57
CA SER A 13 19.40 22.53 2.90
C SER A 13 18.72 21.57 3.88
N LEU A 14 17.38 21.50 3.84
CA LEU A 14 16.60 20.59 4.67
C LEU A 14 16.40 19.20 4.03
N LYS A 15 17.00 18.95 2.85
CA LYS A 15 16.86 17.69 2.07
C LYS A 15 15.41 17.27 1.86
N LEU A 16 14.52 18.24 1.66
CA LEU A 16 13.08 18.04 1.53
C LEU A 16 12.65 17.53 0.15
N GLU A 17 13.59 17.40 -0.79
CA GLU A 17 13.36 16.86 -2.15
C GLU A 17 12.71 15.48 -2.14
N ASN A 18 13.02 14.65 -1.12
CA ASN A 18 12.45 13.31 -0.95
C ASN A 18 11.30 13.26 0.07
N PHE A 19 10.88 14.38 0.64
CA PHE A 19 9.89 14.36 1.74
C PHE A 19 8.51 13.89 1.27
N GLU A 20 8.07 14.33 0.09
CA GLU A 20 6.78 13.91 -0.48
C GLU A 20 6.74 12.41 -0.86
N THR A 21 7.84 11.87 -1.37
CA THR A 21 7.93 10.45 -1.74
C THR A 21 8.06 9.57 -0.51
N THR A 22 8.84 10.00 0.49
CA THR A 22 9.04 9.28 1.76
C THR A 22 7.77 9.28 2.61
N GLY A 23 7.01 10.38 2.61
CA GLY A 23 5.72 10.51 3.29
C GLY A 23 4.66 9.57 2.74
N LYS A 24 4.68 9.26 1.44
CA LYS A 24 3.73 8.34 0.77
C LYS A 24 4.08 6.86 0.98
N LYS A 25 5.37 6.51 1.14
CA LYS A 25 5.82 5.10 1.36
C LYS A 25 5.26 4.48 2.64
N LYS A 26 5.29 5.21 3.75
CA LYS A 26 4.90 4.68 5.07
C LYS A 26 3.41 4.29 5.14
N PRO A 27 2.46 5.11 4.66
CA PRO A 27 1.06 4.72 4.51
C PRO A 27 0.86 3.49 3.62
N ILE A 28 1.56 3.40 2.48
CA ILE A 28 1.42 2.26 1.55
C ILE A 28 1.93 0.96 2.20
N LYS A 29 3.07 0.99 2.91
CA LYS A 29 3.57 -0.17 3.67
C LYS A 29 2.57 -0.64 4.72
N ARG A 30 2.02 0.29 5.52
CA ARG A 30 0.99 -0.03 6.53
C ARG A 30 -0.28 -0.63 5.91
N LEU A 31 -0.70 -0.13 4.75
CA LEU A 31 -1.86 -0.68 4.04
C LEU A 31 -1.57 -2.11 3.55
N LEU A 32 -0.39 -2.35 2.98
CA LEU A 32 0.03 -3.68 2.53
C LEU A 32 0.10 -4.69 3.67
N GLU A 33 0.64 -4.31 4.83
CA GLU A 33 0.68 -5.16 6.03
C GLU A 33 -0.73 -5.59 6.45
N LYS A 34 -1.70 -4.66 6.44
CA LYS A 34 -3.10 -4.98 6.74
C LYS A 34 -3.73 -5.92 5.70
N LEU A 35 -3.43 -5.71 4.42
CA LEU A 35 -3.95 -6.55 3.33
C LEU A 35 -3.38 -7.98 3.39
N GLU A 36 -2.08 -8.13 3.65
CA GLU A 36 -1.45 -9.45 3.83
C GLU A 36 -2.01 -10.14 5.09
N ALA A 37 -2.15 -9.44 6.21
CA ALA A 37 -2.79 -9.99 7.42
C ALA A 37 -4.23 -10.44 7.16
N ARG A 38 -5.01 -9.66 6.40
CA ARG A 38 -6.37 -10.03 6.00
C ARG A 38 -6.36 -11.27 5.11
N LYS A 39 -5.47 -11.34 4.13
CA LYS A 39 -5.30 -12.51 3.25
C LYS A 39 -5.00 -13.77 4.05
N ASP A 40 -4.14 -13.69 5.05
CA ASP A 40 -3.80 -14.82 5.91
C ASP A 40 -5.00 -15.30 6.75
N ILE A 41 -5.82 -14.37 7.25
CA ILE A 41 -7.06 -14.70 7.96
C ILE A 41 -8.01 -15.45 7.02
N LEU A 42 -8.22 -14.93 5.81
CA LEU A 42 -9.12 -15.52 4.81
C LEU A 42 -8.64 -16.91 4.35
N ASN A 43 -7.33 -17.11 4.22
CA ASN A 43 -6.75 -18.42 3.89
C ASN A 43 -6.97 -19.48 4.97
N LYS A 44 -7.10 -19.06 6.24
CA LYS A 44 -7.39 -19.95 7.37
C LYS A 44 -8.88 -20.28 7.52
N VAL A 45 -9.76 -19.65 6.75
CA VAL A 45 -11.20 -19.91 6.82
C VAL A 45 -11.50 -21.34 6.34
N PRO A 46 -12.20 -22.17 7.15
CA PRO A 46 -12.49 -23.55 6.78
C PRO A 46 -13.50 -23.62 5.61
N LYS A 47 -13.01 -23.80 4.38
CA LYS A 47 -13.84 -23.90 3.16
C LYS A 47 -14.88 -25.01 3.19
N LYS A 48 -14.71 -26.03 4.05
CA LYS A 48 -15.67 -27.14 4.23
C LYS A 48 -16.98 -26.70 4.89
N LYS A 49 -16.97 -25.59 5.67
CA LYS A 49 -18.15 -25.08 6.37
C LYS A 49 -18.94 -24.03 5.57
N LEU A 50 -18.42 -23.60 4.42
CA LEU A 50 -18.99 -22.53 3.62
C LEU A 50 -19.95 -23.06 2.54
N ASN A 51 -21.06 -22.36 2.36
CA ASN A 51 -22.00 -22.58 1.28
C ASN A 51 -21.42 -22.09 -0.08
N LYS A 52 -22.10 -22.41 -1.19
CA LYS A 52 -21.61 -22.05 -2.55
C LYS A 52 -21.47 -20.54 -2.76
N LYS A 53 -22.32 -19.73 -2.13
CA LYS A 53 -22.29 -18.26 -2.23
C LYS A 53 -21.12 -17.69 -1.44
N GLU A 54 -20.96 -18.11 -0.19
CA GLU A 54 -19.85 -17.72 0.69
C GLU A 54 -18.49 -18.11 0.11
N LYS A 55 -18.39 -19.25 -0.58
CA LYS A 55 -17.17 -19.65 -1.30
C LYS A 55 -16.82 -18.68 -2.42
N LYS A 56 -17.81 -18.24 -3.20
CA LYS A 56 -17.59 -17.25 -4.27
C LYS A 56 -17.17 -15.91 -3.69
N GLU A 57 -17.87 -15.43 -2.67
CA GLU A 57 -17.53 -14.16 -1.99
C GLU A 57 -16.11 -14.20 -1.40
N LEU A 58 -15.72 -15.33 -0.79
CA LEU A 58 -14.37 -15.52 -0.27
C LEU A 58 -13.30 -15.50 -1.38
N GLU A 59 -13.57 -16.15 -2.51
CA GLU A 59 -12.66 -16.15 -3.67
C GLU A 59 -12.55 -14.75 -4.31
N GLU A 60 -13.67 -14.03 -4.41
CA GLU A 60 -13.70 -12.64 -4.86
C GLU A 60 -12.90 -11.72 -3.93
N GLU A 61 -13.11 -11.82 -2.61
CA GLU A 61 -12.36 -11.04 -1.62
C GLU A 61 -10.85 -11.33 -1.71
N LEU A 62 -10.47 -12.61 -1.80
CA LEU A 62 -9.06 -13.02 -1.96
C LEU A 62 -8.44 -12.49 -3.26
N SER A 63 -9.20 -12.49 -4.36
CA SER A 63 -8.78 -11.95 -5.65
C SER A 63 -8.54 -10.44 -5.58
N ILE A 64 -9.48 -9.70 -4.99
CA ILE A 64 -9.39 -8.25 -4.80
C ILE A 64 -8.17 -7.91 -3.93
N ILE A 65 -8.01 -8.58 -2.78
CA ILE A 65 -6.89 -8.34 -1.88
C ILE A 65 -5.55 -8.62 -2.58
N SER A 66 -5.45 -9.72 -3.31
CA SER A 66 -4.23 -10.07 -4.05
C SER A 66 -3.90 -9.05 -5.13
N MET A 67 -4.90 -8.55 -5.86
CA MET A 67 -4.72 -7.49 -6.84
C MET A 67 -4.22 -6.19 -6.17
N GLN A 68 -4.81 -5.79 -5.04
CA GLN A 68 -4.40 -4.57 -4.34
C GLN A 68 -3.00 -4.67 -3.73
N ILE A 69 -2.61 -5.84 -3.22
CA ILE A 69 -1.24 -6.10 -2.77
C ILE A 69 -0.25 -5.93 -3.92
N LYS A 70 -0.56 -6.49 -5.10
CA LYS A 70 0.30 -6.34 -6.30
C LYS A 70 0.47 -4.87 -6.68
N LYS A 71 -0.63 -4.12 -6.75
CA LYS A 71 -0.60 -2.67 -7.05
C LYS A 71 0.22 -1.89 -6.03
N GLY A 72 0.02 -2.13 -4.73
CA GLY A 72 0.76 -1.46 -3.67
C GLY A 72 2.27 -1.78 -3.69
N LYS A 73 2.66 -3.01 -4.05
CA LYS A 73 4.07 -3.39 -4.22
C LYS A 73 4.71 -2.65 -5.42
N THR A 74 3.99 -2.52 -6.53
CA THR A 74 4.45 -1.71 -7.69
C THR A 74 4.64 -0.24 -7.30
N LEU A 75 3.64 0.37 -6.64
CA LEU A 75 3.72 1.76 -6.17
C LEU A 75 4.91 2.00 -5.23
N LEU A 76 5.21 1.06 -4.32
CA LEU A 76 6.39 1.15 -3.46
C LEU A 76 7.70 1.09 -4.23
N LYS A 77 7.74 0.30 -5.32
CA LYS A 77 8.93 0.19 -6.17
C LYS A 77 9.16 1.48 -6.96
N GLU A 78 8.09 2.14 -7.42
CA GLU A 78 8.17 3.43 -8.14
C GLU A 78 8.52 4.61 -7.21
N LEU A 79 8.18 4.51 -5.93
CA LEU A 79 8.56 5.51 -4.93
C LEU A 79 10.01 5.35 -4.45
N ASN A 80 10.62 4.19 -4.67
CA ASN A 80 12.01 3.86 -4.30
C ASN A 80 12.99 4.31 -5.37
#